data_AF-F2R5Y8-F1
#
_entry.id   AF-F2R5Y8-F1
#
_cell.length_a   1.000
_cell.length_b   1.000
_cell.length_c   1.000
_cell.angle_alpha   90.00
_cell.angle_beta   90.00
_cell.angle_gamma   90.00
#
_symmetry.space_group_name_H-M   'P 1'
#
loop_
_entity.id
_entity.type
_entity.pdbx_description
1 polymer ?
#
loop_
_entity_poly.entity_id
_entity_poly.type
_entity_poly.pdbx_seq_one_letter_code
_entity_poly.pdbx_strand_id
1 'polypeptide(L)'
;MPHGALASRPSNALTNGVGWMVAEELTALAAAGGAAVVQAAGTSAWQGLRQSVAEWFARGDGDRRRVELERLDHSAAALETAPDEERSGVRSGQQGAWQARFEQALENLSGSQREEAAAILRALLRRHAQADGADAPTGGTTIHGDVDIRADHGSAAAVRMRDVTVGTPPQPGPQQG
;
A
#
# COMPACT_ATOMS: atom_id res chain seq x y z
N MET A 1 28.11 -27.77 43.73
CA MET A 1 26.65 -28.01 43.80
C MET A 1 26.01 -26.95 44.68
N PRO A 2 25.35 -25.93 44.09
CA PRO A 2 24.20 -25.29 44.75
C PRO A 2 22.92 -25.34 43.89
N HIS A 3 21.81 -25.63 44.58
CA HIS A 3 20.41 -25.61 44.12
C HIS A 3 19.83 -24.18 44.13
N GLY A 4 19.06 -23.87 43.09
CA GLY A 4 17.70 -23.30 43.10
C GLY A 4 17.33 -22.04 43.90
N ALA A 5 16.76 -21.04 43.18
CA ALA A 5 15.58 -20.20 43.47
C ALA A 5 15.77 -18.83 42.76
N LEU A 6 15.23 -18.60 41.56
CA LEU A 6 13.88 -18.13 41.22
C LEU A 6 13.43 -16.83 41.91
N ALA A 7 12.92 -15.94 41.04
CA ALA A 7 12.02 -14.80 41.26
C ALA A 7 12.66 -13.44 41.64
N SER A 8 13.07 -12.70 40.60
CA SER A 8 12.47 -11.39 40.30
C SER A 8 12.92 -10.94 38.91
N ARG A 9 12.19 -11.35 37.88
CA ARG A 9 12.22 -10.68 36.58
C ARG A 9 10.91 -9.90 36.51
N PRO A 10 10.90 -8.56 36.39
CA PRO A 10 9.66 -7.86 36.18
C PRO A 10 9.03 -8.34 34.87
N SER A 11 7.74 -8.68 34.98
CA SER A 11 6.84 -9.11 33.93
C SER A 11 6.82 -8.11 32.76
N ASN A 12 7.57 -8.40 31.69
CA ASN A 12 7.36 -7.74 30.41
C ASN A 12 6.25 -8.50 29.66
N ALA A 13 5.03 -8.42 30.20
CA ALA A 13 3.83 -8.95 29.59
C ALA A 13 3.04 -7.80 28.96
N LEU A 14 3.02 -7.79 27.63
CA LEU A 14 1.85 -7.46 26.81
C LEU A 14 1.29 -6.03 26.93
N THR A 15 2.01 -5.06 26.37
CA THR A 15 1.36 -3.99 25.59
C THR A 15 1.68 -4.23 24.12
N ASN A 16 1.12 -5.29 23.57
CA ASN A 16 1.18 -5.58 22.15
C ASN A 16 -0.11 -5.02 21.53
N GLY A 17 -0.03 -3.79 21.02
CA GLY A 17 -0.85 -3.34 19.88
C GLY A 17 -2.26 -2.81 20.12
N VAL A 18 -2.55 -2.09 21.20
CA VAL A 18 -3.83 -1.35 21.32
C VAL A 18 -3.60 0.05 21.89
N GLY A 19 -3.75 1.10 21.06
CA GLY A 19 -4.23 2.40 21.53
C GLY A 19 -3.56 3.68 21.01
N TRP A 20 -2.49 3.63 20.20
CA TRP A 20 -1.87 4.85 19.65
C TRP A 20 -1.29 4.60 18.28
N MET A 21 -2.05 4.92 17.23
CA MET A 21 -1.49 4.98 15.89
C MET A 21 -0.57 6.21 15.79
N VAL A 22 0.70 5.98 15.44
CA VAL A 22 1.71 7.03 15.28
C VAL A 22 1.48 7.75 13.95
N ALA A 23 1.87 9.03 13.86
CA ALA A 23 1.74 9.82 12.63
C ALA A 23 2.42 9.14 11.43
N GLU A 24 3.60 8.55 11.63
CA GLU A 24 4.35 7.85 10.58
C GLU A 24 3.58 6.64 9.99
N GLU A 25 2.87 5.89 10.84
CA GLU A 25 2.03 4.76 10.42
C GLU A 25 0.83 5.22 9.58
N LEU A 26 0.27 6.38 9.91
CA LEU A 26 -0.83 6.99 9.17
C LEU A 26 -0.36 7.52 7.81
N THR A 27 0.82 8.15 7.76
CA THR A 27 1.47 8.58 6.52
C THR A 27 1.77 7.39 5.60
N ALA A 28 2.36 6.32 6.14
CA ALA A 28 2.64 5.11 5.34
C ALA A 28 1.36 4.48 4.79
N LEU A 29 0.29 4.45 5.58
CA LEU A 29 -1.01 3.95 5.14
C LEU A 29 -1.64 4.84 4.06
N ALA A 30 -1.55 6.15 4.20
CA ALA A 30 -2.04 7.09 3.22
C ALA A 30 -1.25 7.01 1.89
N ALA A 31 0.07 6.86 1.98
CA ALA A 31 0.94 6.64 0.82
C ALA A 31 0.56 5.35 0.08
N ALA A 32 0.32 4.26 0.83
CA ALA A 32 -0.18 3.02 0.25
C ALA A 32 -1.57 3.17 -0.40
N GLY A 33 -2.45 4.00 0.19
CA GLY A 33 -3.74 4.36 -0.40
C GLY A 33 -3.61 5.11 -1.73
N GLY A 34 -2.72 6.11 -1.79
CA GLY A 34 -2.42 6.85 -3.01
C GLY A 34 -1.86 5.96 -4.11
N ALA A 35 -0.92 5.07 -3.78
CA ALA A 35 -0.35 4.11 -4.72
C ALA A 35 -1.43 3.17 -5.27
N ALA A 36 -2.30 2.61 -4.41
CA ALA A 36 -3.37 1.72 -4.85
C ALA A 36 -4.33 2.40 -5.84
N VAL A 37 -4.68 3.68 -5.61
CA VAL A 37 -5.55 4.43 -6.55
C VAL A 37 -4.92 4.51 -7.94
N VAL A 38 -3.64 4.85 -8.02
CA VAL A 38 -2.96 5.03 -9.32
C VAL A 38 -2.66 3.70 -10.00
N GLN A 39 -2.37 2.64 -9.25
CA GLN A 39 -2.13 1.31 -9.81
C GLN A 39 -3.40 0.64 -10.33
N ALA A 40 -4.54 0.88 -9.66
CA ALA A 40 -5.83 0.39 -10.11
C ALA A 40 -6.41 1.20 -11.27
N ALA A 41 -6.04 2.48 -11.39
CA ALA A 41 -6.55 3.34 -12.44
C ALA A 41 -6.21 2.77 -13.83
N GLY A 42 -7.24 2.58 -14.66
CA GLY A 42 -7.09 1.97 -15.99
C GLY A 42 -7.06 0.43 -15.98
N THR A 43 -7.21 -0.22 -14.82
CA THR A 43 -7.33 -1.69 -14.74
C THR A 43 -8.78 -2.13 -14.50
N SER A 44 -9.06 -3.42 -14.70
CA SER A 44 -10.37 -4.01 -14.37
C SER A 44 -10.70 -3.92 -12.87
N ALA A 45 -9.68 -3.83 -12.01
CA ALA A 45 -9.83 -3.69 -10.57
C ALA A 45 -10.24 -2.27 -10.13
N TRP A 46 -10.16 -1.27 -11.04
CA TRP A 46 -10.52 0.13 -10.78
C TRP A 46 -11.90 0.28 -10.17
N GLN A 47 -12.92 -0.34 -10.77
CA GLN A 47 -14.31 -0.15 -10.34
C GLN A 47 -14.54 -0.63 -8.91
N GLY A 48 -13.91 -1.74 -8.51
CA GLY A 48 -14.01 -2.25 -7.15
C GLY A 48 -13.30 -1.34 -6.14
N LEU A 49 -12.13 -0.82 -6.49
CA LEU A 49 -11.37 0.09 -5.64
C LEU A 49 -12.09 1.43 -5.49
N ARG A 50 -12.50 2.05 -6.61
CA ARG A 50 -13.16 3.35 -6.65
C ARG A 50 -14.39 3.40 -5.74
N GLN A 51 -15.25 2.39 -5.83
CA GLN A 51 -16.43 2.30 -4.97
C GLN A 51 -16.03 2.21 -3.49
N SER A 52 -15.07 1.33 -3.16
CA SER A 52 -14.65 1.10 -1.77
C SER A 52 -14.00 2.35 -1.15
N VAL A 53 -13.18 3.07 -1.91
CA VAL A 53 -12.51 4.30 -1.47
C VAL A 53 -13.53 5.43 -1.30
N ALA A 54 -14.48 5.58 -2.23
CA ALA A 54 -15.53 6.59 -2.10
C ALA A 54 -16.42 6.35 -0.87
N GLU A 55 -16.80 5.10 -0.57
CA GLU A 55 -17.52 4.76 0.67
C GLU A 55 -16.71 5.11 1.92
N TRP A 56 -15.40 4.82 1.89
CA TRP A 56 -14.51 5.12 3.01
C TRP A 56 -14.41 6.62 3.32
N PHE A 57 -14.35 7.47 2.30
CA PHE A 57 -14.36 8.93 2.47
C PHE A 57 -15.76 9.47 2.82
N ALA A 58 -16.81 8.88 2.25
CA ALA A 58 -18.19 9.30 2.44
C ALA A 58 -18.67 9.14 3.87
N ARG A 59 -18.23 8.09 4.58
CA ARG A 59 -18.69 7.77 5.94
C ARG A 59 -20.22 7.65 6.06
N GLY A 60 -20.85 7.12 5.00
CA GLY A 60 -22.30 6.97 4.91
C GLY A 60 -23.04 8.18 4.35
N ASP A 61 -22.35 9.28 4.02
CA ASP A 61 -22.94 10.43 3.35
C ASP A 61 -22.97 10.24 1.83
N GLY A 62 -24.17 10.11 1.27
CA GLY A 62 -24.38 9.84 -0.16
C GLY A 62 -23.94 10.99 -1.08
N ASP A 63 -24.05 12.24 -0.64
CA ASP A 63 -23.62 13.39 -1.42
C ASP A 63 -22.09 13.48 -1.45
N ARG A 64 -21.46 13.28 -0.29
CA ARG A 64 -20.00 13.21 -0.20
C ARG A 64 -19.45 12.07 -1.04
N ARG A 65 -20.10 10.90 -1.00
CA ARG A 65 -19.72 9.75 -1.84
C ARG A 65 -19.67 10.11 -3.31
N ARG A 66 -20.69 10.80 -3.83
CA ARG A 66 -20.76 11.20 -5.23
C ARG A 66 -19.59 12.13 -5.61
N VAL A 67 -19.29 13.11 -4.77
CA VAL A 67 -18.16 14.03 -4.99
C VAL A 67 -16.83 13.28 -5.04
N GLU A 68 -16.62 12.30 -4.17
CA GLU A 68 -15.39 11.51 -4.16
C GLU A 68 -15.30 10.56 -5.37
N LEU A 69 -16.42 10.01 -5.83
CA LEU A 69 -16.49 9.21 -7.05
C LEU A 69 -16.10 10.02 -8.28
N GLU A 70 -16.62 11.23 -8.44
CA GLU A 70 -16.29 12.14 -9.54
C GLU A 70 -14.80 12.50 -9.52
N ARG A 71 -14.24 12.70 -8.33
CA ARG A 71 -12.81 13.03 -8.17
C ARG A 71 -11.90 11.85 -8.50
N LEU A 72 -12.29 10.63 -8.12
CA LEU A 72 -11.63 9.40 -8.52
C LEU A 72 -11.68 9.22 -10.04
N ASP A 73 -12.82 9.44 -10.68
CA ASP A 73 -12.95 9.35 -12.14
C ASP A 73 -12.07 10.36 -12.85
N HIS A 74 -12.04 11.61 -12.39
CA HIS A 74 -11.17 12.63 -12.96
C HIS A 74 -9.69 12.22 -12.86
N SER A 75 -9.31 11.58 -11.75
CA SER A 75 -7.96 11.09 -11.55
C SER A 75 -7.60 9.95 -12.51
N ALA A 76 -8.53 9.01 -12.73
CA ALA A 76 -8.35 7.92 -13.69
C ALA A 76 -8.28 8.44 -15.13
N ALA A 77 -9.15 9.38 -15.50
CA ALA A 77 -9.13 10.01 -16.80
C ALA A 77 -7.79 10.72 -17.07
N ALA A 78 -7.28 11.47 -16.10
CA ALA A 78 -5.97 12.14 -16.24
C ALA A 78 -4.83 11.14 -16.47
N LEU A 79 -4.85 9.99 -15.79
CA LEU A 79 -3.85 8.92 -15.96
C LEU A 79 -3.97 8.20 -17.30
N GLU A 80 -5.19 8.01 -17.81
CA GLU A 80 -5.48 7.37 -19.09
C GLU A 80 -5.07 8.28 -20.27
N THR A 81 -5.35 9.58 -20.17
CA THR A 81 -5.10 10.55 -21.25
C THR A 81 -3.66 11.05 -21.31
N ALA A 82 -2.84 10.77 -20.29
CA ALA A 82 -1.47 11.27 -20.22
C ALA A 82 -0.59 10.66 -21.32
N PRO A 83 0.16 11.48 -22.08
CA PRO A 83 1.12 10.99 -23.06
C PRO A 83 2.24 10.20 -22.36
N ASP A 84 2.86 9.25 -23.08
CA ASP A 84 3.90 8.36 -22.56
C ASP A 84 5.02 9.12 -21.84
N GLU A 85 5.48 10.24 -22.41
CA GLU A 85 6.53 11.09 -21.80
C GLU A 85 6.14 11.71 -20.45
N GLU A 86 4.85 11.99 -20.22
CA GLU A 86 4.35 12.65 -19.01
C GLU A 86 3.74 11.66 -18.02
N ARG A 87 3.45 10.42 -18.45
CA ARG A 87 2.70 9.43 -17.68
C ARG A 87 3.29 9.17 -16.30
N SER A 88 4.62 9.11 -16.19
CA SER A 88 5.31 8.93 -14.90
C SER A 88 5.13 10.13 -13.95
N GLY A 89 5.20 11.34 -14.50
CA GLY A 89 4.97 12.58 -13.75
C GLY A 89 3.53 12.73 -13.27
N VAL A 90 2.57 12.46 -14.17
CA VAL A 90 1.14 12.44 -13.82
C VAL A 90 0.85 11.37 -12.77
N ARG A 91 1.38 10.15 -12.93
CA ARG A 91 1.27 9.06 -11.94
C ARG A 91 1.78 9.48 -10.56
N SER A 92 2.97 10.07 -10.50
CA SER A 92 3.57 10.53 -9.24
C SER A 92 2.76 11.66 -8.59
N GLY A 93 2.31 12.63 -9.40
CA GLY A 93 1.48 13.74 -8.95
C GLY A 93 0.13 13.28 -8.40
N GLN A 94 -0.54 12.35 -9.10
CA GLN A 94 -1.80 11.78 -8.67
C GLN A 94 -1.63 10.95 -7.40
N GLN A 95 -0.56 10.15 -7.28
CA GLN A 95 -0.27 9.39 -6.06
C GLN A 95 -0.10 10.33 -4.85
N GLY A 96 0.69 11.39 -4.99
CA GLY A 96 0.89 12.37 -3.92
C GLY A 96 -0.41 13.11 -3.56
N ALA A 97 -1.21 13.48 -4.55
CA ALA A 97 -2.49 14.15 -4.34
C ALA A 97 -3.52 13.27 -3.62
N TRP A 98 -3.47 11.95 -3.82
CA TRP A 98 -4.31 10.99 -3.10
C TRP A 98 -3.77 10.67 -1.70
N GLN A 99 -2.45 10.53 -1.55
CA GLN A 99 -1.81 10.40 -0.23
C GLN A 99 -2.23 11.55 0.69
N ALA A 100 -2.03 12.80 0.27
CA ALA A 100 -2.36 13.97 1.06
C ALA A 100 -3.86 14.00 1.45
N ARG A 101 -4.74 13.50 0.59
CA ARG A 101 -6.18 13.40 0.90
C ARG A 101 -6.48 12.36 1.96
N PHE A 102 -5.84 11.20 1.90
CA PHE A 102 -5.98 10.18 2.94
C PHE A 102 -5.43 10.69 4.29
N GLU A 103 -4.28 11.38 4.28
CA GLU A 103 -3.70 12.03 5.46
C GLU A 103 -4.68 13.03 6.07
N GLN A 104 -5.14 14.01 5.29
CA GLN A 104 -6.11 15.01 5.75
C GLN A 104 -7.40 14.39 6.30
N ALA A 105 -7.90 13.32 5.65
CA ALA A 105 -9.08 12.63 6.13
C ALA A 105 -8.83 11.90 7.45
N LEU A 106 -7.66 11.31 7.67
CA LEU A 106 -7.29 10.65 8.92
C LEU A 106 -7.02 11.66 10.04
N GLU A 107 -6.37 12.78 9.72
CA GLU A 107 -6.05 13.86 10.66
C GLU A 107 -7.30 14.54 11.22
N ASN A 108 -8.31 14.77 10.37
CA ASN A 108 -9.57 15.40 10.76
C ASN A 108 -10.48 14.53 11.64
N LEU A 109 -10.12 13.25 11.86
CA LEU A 109 -10.87 12.35 12.72
C LEU A 109 -10.32 12.35 14.15
N SER A 110 -11.23 12.15 15.12
CA SER A 110 -10.83 11.89 16.52
C SER A 110 -10.05 10.58 16.63
N GLY A 111 -9.27 10.39 17.70
CA GLY A 111 -8.36 9.24 17.84
C GLY A 111 -9.01 7.87 17.58
N SER A 112 -10.18 7.61 18.18
CA SER A 112 -10.90 6.34 17.97
C SER A 112 -11.45 6.20 16.55
N GLN A 113 -12.03 7.27 15.98
CA GLN A 113 -12.53 7.28 14.60
C GLN A 113 -11.39 7.13 13.59
N ARG A 114 -10.23 7.70 13.87
CA ARG A 114 -9.02 7.58 13.07
C ARG A 114 -8.48 6.16 13.09
N GLU A 115 -8.52 5.49 14.24
CA GLU A 115 -8.11 4.08 14.35
C GLU A 115 -9.02 3.17 13.54
N GLU A 116 -10.33 3.32 13.70
CA GLU A 116 -11.32 2.59 12.92
C GLU A 116 -11.15 2.85 11.42
N ALA A 117 -11.02 4.12 11.04
CA ALA A 117 -10.76 4.54 9.66
C ALA A 117 -9.55 3.85 9.05
N ALA A 118 -8.42 3.88 9.75
CA ALA A 118 -7.17 3.30 9.29
C ALA A 118 -7.23 1.77 9.26
N ALA A 119 -7.97 1.14 10.17
CA ALA A 119 -8.21 -0.30 10.12
C ALA A 119 -9.01 -0.71 8.88
N ILE A 120 -10.08 0.04 8.55
CA ILE A 120 -10.89 -0.18 7.34
C ILE A 120 -10.03 0.05 6.08
N LEU A 121 -9.25 1.13 6.04
CA LEU A 121 -8.36 1.43 4.91
C LEU A 121 -7.32 0.33 4.71
N ARG A 122 -6.65 -0.13 5.78
CA ARG A 122 -5.73 -1.28 5.70
C ARG A 122 -6.41 -2.54 5.16
N ALA A 123 -7.63 -2.85 5.61
CA ALA A 123 -8.37 -4.01 5.13
C ALA A 123 -8.72 -3.92 3.64
N LEU A 124 -9.14 -2.73 3.18
CA LEU A 124 -9.41 -2.43 1.78
C LEU A 124 -8.16 -2.64 0.93
N LEU A 125 -7.01 -2.09 1.33
CA LEU A 125 -5.75 -2.22 0.60
C LEU A 125 -5.27 -3.67 0.52
N ARG A 126 -5.38 -4.44 1.61
CA ARG A 126 -5.05 -5.88 1.60
C ARG A 126 -5.95 -6.68 0.67
N ARG A 127 -7.24 -6.34 0.57
CA ARG A 127 -8.16 -7.00 -0.36
C ARG A 127 -7.77 -6.72 -1.81
N HIS A 128 -7.38 -5.48 -2.10
CA HIS A 128 -6.99 -5.07 -3.45
C HIS A 128 -5.68 -5.75 -3.88
N ALA A 129 -4.65 -5.72 -3.03
CA ALA A 129 -3.38 -6.40 -3.31
C ALA A 129 -3.52 -7.90 -3.60
N GLN A 130 -4.52 -8.57 -2.99
CA GLN A 130 -4.81 -9.97 -3.29
C GLN A 130 -5.57 -10.16 -4.61
N ALA A 131 -6.39 -9.18 -5.03
CA ALA A 131 -7.10 -9.21 -6.30
C ALA A 131 -6.14 -8.99 -7.48
N ASP A 132 -5.17 -8.07 -7.35
CA ASP A 132 -4.13 -7.86 -8.37
C ASP A 132 -3.19 -9.08 -8.50
N GLY A 133 -3.02 -9.87 -7.44
CA GLY A 133 -2.24 -11.11 -7.45
C GLY A 133 -3.01 -12.36 -7.92
N ALA A 134 -4.33 -12.28 -8.07
CA ALA A 134 -5.19 -13.43 -8.38
C ALA A 134 -5.24 -13.79 -9.87
N ASP A 135 -4.67 -12.96 -10.75
CA ASP A 135 -4.52 -13.24 -12.18
C ASP A 135 -3.22 -13.99 -12.54
N ALA A 136 -2.49 -14.53 -11.55
CA ALA A 136 -1.39 -15.45 -11.81
C ALA A 136 -1.91 -16.91 -11.86
N PRO A 137 -2.06 -17.54 -13.04
CA PRO A 137 -2.20 -18.99 -13.08
C PRO A 137 -0.96 -19.61 -12.43
N THR A 138 -1.19 -20.65 -11.63
CA THR A 138 -0.16 -21.45 -10.95
C THR A 138 1.03 -21.73 -11.89
N GLY A 139 2.13 -21.00 -11.67
CA GLY A 139 3.39 -21.23 -12.38
C GLY A 139 4.13 -19.96 -12.77
N GLY A 140 4.88 -19.39 -11.82
CA GLY A 140 6.01 -18.49 -12.11
C GLY A 140 5.64 -17.09 -12.63
N THR A 141 5.38 -16.15 -11.71
CA THR A 141 5.34 -14.73 -12.07
C THR A 141 6.75 -14.17 -12.09
N THR A 142 7.30 -13.99 -13.30
CA THR A 142 8.34 -13.00 -13.54
C THR A 142 7.68 -11.62 -13.41
N ILE A 143 7.95 -10.91 -12.31
CA ILE A 143 7.66 -9.49 -12.22
C ILE A 143 8.69 -8.80 -13.13
N HIS A 144 8.36 -8.61 -14.41
CA HIS A 144 9.05 -7.65 -15.26
C HIS A 144 8.33 -6.30 -15.14
N GLY A 145 8.52 -5.68 -13.99
CA GLY A 145 8.24 -4.27 -13.77
C GLY A 145 9.49 -3.71 -13.14
N ASP A 146 10.19 -2.84 -13.86
CA ASP A 146 11.23 -2.01 -13.29
C ASP A 146 10.56 -1.18 -12.18
N VAL A 147 10.74 -1.60 -10.93
CA VAL A 147 10.39 -0.82 -9.76
C VAL A 147 11.68 -0.21 -9.27
N ASP A 148 11.99 1.01 -9.75
CA ASP A 148 12.99 1.88 -9.11
C ASP A 148 12.46 2.24 -7.72
N ILE A 149 12.74 1.39 -6.73
CA ILE A 149 12.54 1.71 -5.31
C ILE A 149 13.71 2.61 -4.91
N ARG A 150 13.61 3.90 -5.25
CA ARG A 150 14.54 4.91 -4.75
C ARG A 150 14.15 5.26 -3.32
N ALA A 151 14.79 4.59 -2.36
CA ALA A 151 14.69 4.92 -0.95
C ALA A 151 15.48 6.20 -0.66
N ASP A 152 14.82 7.36 -0.71
CA ASP A 152 15.35 8.58 -0.11
C ASP A 152 14.74 8.69 1.29
N HIS A 153 15.59 8.50 2.30
CA HIS A 153 15.29 8.48 3.75
C HIS A 153 14.72 7.16 4.30
N GLY A 154 15.63 6.39 4.93
CA GLY A 154 15.43 5.01 5.35
C GLY A 154 14.27 4.76 6.31
N SER A 155 13.35 3.89 5.86
CA SER A 155 12.79 2.78 6.64
C SER A 155 12.01 1.86 5.70
N ALA A 156 12.66 0.80 5.21
CA ALA A 156 11.97 -0.31 4.57
C ALA A 156 11.53 -1.30 5.64
N ALA A 157 10.22 -1.44 5.84
CA ALA A 157 9.65 -2.53 6.63
C ALA A 157 10.05 -3.86 5.96
N ALA A 158 10.87 -4.64 6.65
CA ALA A 158 11.37 -5.92 6.18
C ALA A 158 10.22 -6.92 6.00
N VAL A 159 9.78 -7.11 4.75
CA VAL A 159 9.00 -8.30 4.39
C VAL A 159 9.97 -9.47 4.32
N ARG A 160 9.83 -10.40 5.26
CA ARG A 160 10.65 -11.59 5.40
C ARG A 160 10.37 -12.54 4.23
N MET A 161 11.08 -12.37 3.11
CA MET A 161 11.09 -13.34 2.01
C MET A 161 11.80 -14.61 2.48
N ARG A 162 11.09 -15.73 2.45
CA ARG A 162 11.59 -17.06 2.81
C ARG A 162 11.99 -17.77 1.51
N ASP A 163 13.29 -18.03 1.41
CA ASP A 163 14.00 -18.82 0.38
C ASP A 163 13.90 -18.31 -1.07
N VAL A 164 15.03 -17.82 -1.59
CA VAL A 164 15.23 -17.51 -3.00
C VAL A 164 16.35 -18.41 -3.50
N THR A 165 16.01 -19.48 -4.19
CA THR A 165 16.98 -20.23 -4.99
C THR A 165 17.30 -19.40 -6.24
N VAL A 166 18.44 -18.72 -6.24
CA VAL A 166 18.99 -18.08 -7.44
C VAL A 166 19.45 -19.20 -8.39
N GLY A 167 18.67 -19.41 -9.45
CA GLY A 167 19.11 -20.17 -10.61
C GLY A 167 20.36 -19.51 -11.20
N THR A 168 21.37 -20.33 -11.43
CA THR A 168 22.69 -19.99 -11.93
C THR A 168 22.59 -19.22 -13.27
N PRO A 169 23.35 -18.13 -13.49
CA PRO A 169 23.37 -17.45 -14.78
C PRO A 169 23.93 -18.39 -15.88
N PRO A 170 23.41 -18.35 -17.12
CA PRO A 170 24.01 -19.08 -18.22
C PRO A 170 25.38 -18.48 -18.55
N GLN A 171 26.38 -19.36 -18.51
CA GLN A 171 27.78 -19.10 -18.81
C GLN A 171 27.95 -18.64 -20.28
N PRO A 172 28.69 -17.54 -20.56
CA PRO A 172 28.99 -17.17 -21.94
C PRO A 172 29.82 -18.26 -22.62
N GLY A 173 29.37 -18.68 -23.81
CA GLY A 173 30.01 -19.70 -24.64
C GLY A 173 31.40 -19.29 -25.16
N PRO A 174 32.19 -20.26 -25.65
CA PRO A 174 33.63 -20.10 -25.82
C PRO A 174 34.02 -19.26 -27.05
N GLN A 175 35.19 -18.65 -26.92
CA GLN A 175 35.91 -17.84 -27.89
C GLN A 175 36.27 -18.65 -29.14
N GLN A 176 36.03 -18.08 -30.33
CA GLN A 176 36.71 -18.46 -31.56
C GLN A 176 37.15 -17.21 -32.31
N GLY A 177 38.44 -17.14 -32.61
CA GLY A 177 39.13 -16.05 -33.31
C GLY A 177 40.59 -16.00 -32.90
#